data_AF-A0A4V6RFC9-F1
#
_entry.id   AF-A0A4V6RFC9-F1
#
_cell.length_a   1.000
_cell.length_b   1.000
_cell.length_c   1.000
_cell.angle_alpha   90.00
_cell.angle_beta   90.00
_cell.angle_gamma   90.00
#
_symmetry.space_group_name_H-M   'P 1'
#
loop_
_entity.id
_entity.type
_entity.pdbx_description
1 polymer ?
#
loop_
_entity_poly.entity_id
_entity_poly.type
_entity_poly.pdbx_seq_one_letter_code
_entity_poly.pdbx_strand_id
1 'polypeptide(L)' 'MDYWDLYKDVWNFHKKYSKVQTDDAYWEAVVSESGQIARKYDNHKFAIALLLAVIDELERIYKEMMKNADTAV' A
#
# COMPACT_ATOMS: atom_id res chain seq x y z
N MET A 1 12.65 15.03 8.92
CA MET A 1 12.24 13.67 8.57
C MET A 1 13.11 12.72 9.36
N ASP A 2 12.53 11.94 10.27
CA ASP A 2 13.22 10.81 10.90
C ASP A 2 12.96 9.57 10.04
N TYR A 3 14.03 8.93 9.56
CA TYR A 3 13.91 7.73 8.74
C TYR A 3 13.30 6.56 9.51
N TRP A 4 13.55 6.46 10.81
CA TRP A 4 13.03 5.35 11.63
C TRP A 4 11.51 5.43 11.81
N ASP A 5 10.99 6.64 12.04
CA ASP A 5 9.55 6.88 12.09
C ASP A 5 8.89 6.61 10.73
N LEU A 6 9.53 7.04 9.63
CA LEU A 6 9.05 6.74 8.29
C LEU A 6 8.95 5.23 8.06
N TYR A 7 10.03 4.49 8.33
CA TYR A 7 10.04 3.05 8.15
C TYR A 7 8.97 2.37 9.00
N LYS A 8 8.78 2.82 10.24
CA LYS A 8 7.74 2.30 11.13
C LYS A 8 6.34 2.57 10.57
N ASP A 9 6.07 3.76 10.06
CA ASP A 9 4.77 4.10 9.48
C ASP A 9 4.49 3.30 8.20
N VAL A 10 5.46 3.19 7.29
CA VAL A 10 5.33 2.39 6.07
C VAL A 10 5.15 0.90 6.42
N TRP A 11 5.87 0.40 7.43
CA TRP A 11 5.69 -0.97 7.91
C TRP A 11 4.30 -1.21 8.50
N ASN A 12 3.78 -0.29 9.32
CA ASN A 12 2.43 -0.37 9.87
C ASN A 12 1.37 -0.33 8.75
N PHE A 13 1.56 0.54 7.77
CA PHE A 13 0.72 0.61 6.58
C PHE A 13 0.70 -0.71 5.82
N HIS A 14 1.87 -1.26 5.49
CA HIS A 14 1.96 -2.56 4.80
C HIS A 14 1.31 -3.68 5.63
N LYS A 15 1.59 -3.74 6.94
CA LYS A 15 0.98 -4.73 7.83
C LYS A 15 -0.55 -4.66 7.81
N LYS A 16 -1.12 -3.45 7.87
CA LYS A 16 -2.57 -3.22 7.86
C LYS A 16 -3.24 -3.73 6.57
N TYR A 17 -2.60 -3.51 5.42
CA TYR A 17 -3.14 -3.84 4.11
C TYR A 17 -2.60 -5.16 3.53
N SER A 18 -1.77 -5.90 4.27
CA SER A 18 -1.15 -7.15 3.82
C SER A 18 -2.14 -8.23 3.37
N LYS A 19 -3.36 -8.21 3.90
CA LYS A 19 -4.47 -9.03 3.40
C LYS A 19 -5.24 -8.24 2.33
N VAL A 20 -4.79 -8.39 1.09
CA VAL A 20 -5.39 -7.72 -0.08
C VAL A 20 -6.83 -8.17 -0.29
N GLN A 21 -7.69 -7.21 -0.58
CA GLN A 21 -9.11 -7.41 -0.86
C GLN A 21 -9.44 -6.91 -2.28
N THR A 22 -10.58 -7.35 -2.82
CA THR A 22 -10.99 -7.05 -4.20
C THR A 22 -12.00 -5.91 -4.30
N ASP A 23 -12.47 -5.37 -3.18
CA ASP A 23 -13.45 -4.30 -3.15
C ASP A 23 -12.81 -2.91 -3.27
N ASP A 24 -13.56 -1.96 -3.84
CA ASP A 24 -13.10 -0.59 -4.06
C ASP A 24 -12.82 0.15 -2.76
N ALA A 25 -13.58 -0.12 -1.69
CA ALA A 25 -13.43 0.55 -0.39
C ALA A 25 -12.06 0.26 0.25
N TYR A 26 -11.54 -0.96 0.08
CA TYR A 26 -10.17 -1.30 0.44
C TYR A 26 -9.14 -0.41 -0.29
N TRP A 27 -9.27 -0.24 -1.60
CA TRP A 27 -8.32 0.55 -2.40
C TRP A 27 -8.42 2.05 -2.12
N GLU A 28 -9.62 2.58 -1.89
CA GLU A 28 -9.82 3.95 -1.42
C GLU A 28 -9.11 4.20 -0.08
N ALA A 29 -9.16 3.24 0.84
CA ALA A 29 -8.47 3.33 2.12
C ALA A 29 -6.93 3.30 1.96
N VAL A 30 -6.41 2.42 1.10
CA VAL A 30 -4.98 2.35 0.75
C VAL A 30 -4.47 3.69 0.20
N VAL A 31 -5.18 4.28 -0.76
CA VAL A 31 -4.80 5.56 -1.38
C VAL A 31 -4.92 6.72 -0.38
N SER A 32 -6.01 6.76 0.40
CA SER A 32 -6.23 7.81 1.39
C SER A 32 -5.14 7.82 2.46
N GLU A 33 -4.83 6.66 3.03
CA GLU A 33 -3.85 6.54 4.13
C GLU A 33 -2.41 6.72 3.66
N SER A 34 -2.03 6.17 2.50
CA SER A 34 -0.72 6.44 1.90
C SER A 34 -0.53 7.94 1.62
N GLY A 35 -1.56 8.63 1.13
CA GLY A 35 -1.56 10.08 0.97
C GLY A 35 -1.39 10.84 2.29
N GLN A 36 -1.99 10.36 3.39
CA GLN A 36 -1.80 10.95 4.72
C GLN A 36 -0.36 10.78 5.22
N ILE A 37 0.23 9.59 5.06
CA ILE A 37 1.62 9.31 5.43
C ILE A 37 2.58 10.18 4.58
N ALA A 38 2.37 10.26 3.27
CA ALA A 38 3.18 11.12 2.40
C ALA A 38 3.15 12.58 2.87
N ARG A 39 1.97 13.13 3.20
CA ARG A 39 1.82 14.49 3.73
C ARG A 39 2.47 14.68 5.11
N LYS A 40 2.40 13.68 6.00
CA LYS A 40 3.11 13.70 7.31
C LYS A 40 4.61 13.94 7.13
N TYR A 41 5.19 13.44 6.04
CA TYR A 41 6.60 13.60 5.70
C TYR A 41 6.83 14.68 4.62
N ASP A 42 5.97 15.69 4.53
CA ASP A 42 6.07 16.83 3.60
C ASP A 42 6.24 16.41 2.13
N ASN A 43 5.55 15.33 1.74
CA ASN A 43 5.65 14.72 0.41
C ASN A 43 7.09 14.42 -0.01
N HIS A 44 7.97 14.09 0.94
CA HIS A 44 9.35 13.79 0.66
C HIS A 44 9.47 12.60 -0.31
N LYS A 45 10.27 12.77 -1.36
CA LYS A 45 10.38 11.80 -2.48
C LYS A 45 10.65 10.37 -2.01
N PHE A 46 11.49 10.20 -1.00
CA PHE A 46 11.79 8.88 -0.45
C PHE A 46 10.60 8.24 0.29
N ALA A 47 9.78 9.01 0.99
CA ALA A 47 8.57 8.49 1.64
C ALA A 47 7.55 8.01 0.59
N ILE A 48 7.36 8.81 -0.46
CA ILE A 48 6.50 8.45 -1.59
C ILE A 48 7.00 7.17 -2.26
N ALA A 49 8.30 7.06 -2.53
CA ALA A 49 8.88 5.87 -3.17
C ALA A 49 8.66 4.60 -2.33
N LEU A 50 8.80 4.68 -1.00
CA LEU A 50 8.54 3.53 -0.12
C LEU A 50 7.06 3.13 -0.11
N LEU A 51 6.15 4.10 -0.06
CA LEU A 51 4.71 3.83 -0.10
C LEU A 51 4.30 3.20 -1.43
N LEU A 52 4.82 3.73 -2.54
CA LEU A 52 4.56 3.18 -3.88
C LEU A 52 5.07 1.74 -4.00
N ALA A 53 6.26 1.43 -3.47
CA ALA A 53 6.78 0.06 -3.47
C ALA A 53 5.85 -0.92 -2.72
N VAL A 54 5.21 -0.48 -1.63
CA VAL A 54 4.20 -1.30 -0.94
C VAL A 54 2.94 -1.43 -1.79
N ILE A 55 2.44 -0.35 -2.37
CA ILE A 55 1.23 -0.37 -3.21
C ILE A 55 1.41 -1.29 -4.43
N ASP A 56 2.57 -1.24 -5.09
CA ASP A 56 2.90 -2.12 -6.22
C ASP A 56 2.82 -3.61 -5.83
N GLU A 57 3.27 -3.96 -4.62
CA GLU A 57 3.18 -5.33 -4.10
C GLU A 57 1.73 -5.73 -3.82
N LEU A 58 0.92 -4.84 -3.25
CA LEU A 58 -0.51 -5.09 -3.04
C LEU A 58 -1.23 -5.30 -4.38
N GLU A 59 -0.90 -4.51 -5.40
CA GLU A 59 -1.44 -4.67 -6.76
C GLU A 59 -1.02 -5.99 -7.40
N ARG A 60 0.24 -6.42 -7.21
CA ARG A 60 0.73 -7.71 -7.69
C ARG A 60 -0.10 -8.85 -7.11
N ILE A 61 -0.32 -8.84 -5.80
CA ILE A 61 -1.15 -9.84 -5.10
C ILE A 61 -2.59 -9.82 -5.63
N TYR A 62 -3.19 -8.65 -5.79
CA TYR A 62 -4.53 -8.51 -6.37
C TYR A 62 -4.62 -9.11 -7.78
N LYS A 63 -3.64 -8.82 -8.65
CA LYS A 63 -3.56 -9.39 -10.00
C LYS A 63 -3.42 -10.91 -9.97
N GLU A 64 -2.69 -11.47 -9.01
CA GLU A 64 -2.59 -12.93 -8.81
C GLU A 64 -3.90 -13.56 -8.33
N MET A 65 -4.61 -12.90 -7.41
CA MET A 65 -5.95 -13.34 -6.96
C MET A 65 -6.93 -13.41 -8.13
N MET A 66 -6.97 -12.38 -8.99
CA MET A 66 -7.87 -12.35 -10.14
C MET A 66 -7.53 -13.44 -11.18
N LYS A 67 -6.25 -13.67 -11.48
CA LYS A 67 -5.82 -14.75 -12.39
C LYS A 67 -6.21 -16.14 -11.88
N ASN A 68 -6.11 -16.37 -10.57
CA ASN A 68 -6.47 -17.64 -9.96
C ASN A 68 -7.99 -17.86 -9.95
N ALA A 69 -8.78 -16.79 -9.85
CA ALA A 69 -10.24 -16.87 -9.98
C ALA A 69 -10.66 -17.25 -11.41
N ASP A 70 -10.02 -16.67 -12.44
CA ASP A 70 -10.33 -16.96 -13.85
C ASP A 70 -9.93 -18.38 -14.29
N THR A 71 -8.88 -18.95 -13.69
CA THR A 71 -8.40 -20.32 -14.02
C THR A 71 -9.16 -21.43 -13.29
N ALA A 72 -10.01 -21.07 -12.32
CA ALA A 72 -10.86 -22.01 -11.59
C ALA A 72 -12.24 -22.24 -12.25
N VAL A 73 -12.50 -21.60 -13.41
CA VAL A 73 -13.75 -21.68 -14.18
C VAL A 73 -13.61 -22.60 -15.38
#